data_AF-A0A942IRF9-F1
#
_entry.id   AF-A0A942IRF9-F1
#
_cell.length_a   1.000
_cell.length_b   1.000
_cell.length_c   1.000
_cell.angle_alpha   90.00
_cell.angle_beta   90.00
_cell.angle_gamma   90.00
#
_symmetry.space_group_name_H-M   'P 1'
#
loop_
_entity.id
_entity.type
_entity.pdbx_description
1 polymer ?
#
loop_
_entity_poly.entity_id
_entity_poly.type
_entity_poly.pdbx_seq_one_letter_code
_entity_poly.pdbx_strand_id
1 'polypeptide(L)'
;MCLVFLIIPVVSTGEEINQEGWPVPELKNLYPYSIVIQRVDGAEKVVERFHTPEGGHVARISGNGKVFAYAVDRDTEPPIDYLILDADGYGKFTKKLKPEETYTIPEWVFR
;
A
#
# COMPACT_ATOMS: atom_id res chain seq x y z
N MET A 1 27.33 36.32 10.42
CA MET A 1 26.89 35.55 9.23
C MET A 1 25.78 34.63 9.68
N CYS A 2 24.54 34.87 9.25
CA CYS A 2 23.38 34.04 9.61
C CYS A 2 23.17 33.03 8.47
N LEU A 3 23.43 31.74 8.72
CA LEU A 3 23.15 30.67 7.76
C LEU A 3 21.69 30.27 7.91
N VAL A 4 20.86 30.73 6.97
CA VAL A 4 19.48 30.26 6.80
C VAL A 4 19.56 28.83 6.29
N PHE A 5 19.21 27.86 7.13
CA PHE A 5 19.02 26.48 6.70
C PHE A 5 17.75 26.41 5.86
N LEU A 6 17.92 26.29 4.54
CA LEU A 6 16.85 25.98 3.61
C LEU A 6 16.48 24.50 3.82
N ILE A 7 15.35 24.27 4.48
CA ILE A 7 14.75 22.93 4.60
C ILE A 7 14.14 22.63 3.24
N ILE A 8 14.88 21.90 2.39
CA ILE A 8 14.34 21.37 1.15
C ILE A 8 13.49 20.15 1.54
N PRO A 9 12.19 20.10 1.24
CA PRO A 9 11.44 18.87 1.43
C PRO A 9 12.06 17.82 0.52
N VAL A 10 12.49 16.70 1.12
CA VAL A 10 12.83 15.49 0.40
C VAL A 10 11.51 14.97 -0.17
N VAL A 11 11.15 15.44 -1.36
CA VAL A 11 10.10 14.82 -2.17
C VAL A 11 10.71 13.50 -2.64
N SER A 12 10.26 12.40 -2.04
CA SER A 12 10.64 11.07 -2.52
C SER A 12 10.11 10.91 -3.94
N THR A 13 11.03 10.68 -4.88
CA THR A 13 10.76 10.63 -6.33
C THR A 13 10.04 9.34 -6.78
N GLY A 14 9.63 8.47 -5.84
CA GLY A 14 8.95 7.21 -6.12
C GLY A 14 7.43 7.21 -5.95
N GLU A 15 6.84 8.31 -5.44
CA GLU A 15 5.40 8.39 -5.23
C GLU A 15 4.66 8.94 -6.47
N GLU A 16 3.65 8.23 -6.95
CA GLU A 16 2.79 8.67 -8.06
C GLU A 16 1.35 8.90 -7.58
N ILE A 17 0.79 10.07 -7.87
CA ILE A 17 -0.58 10.44 -7.50
C ILE A 17 -1.50 10.40 -8.73
N ASN A 18 -2.61 9.67 -8.62
CA ASN A 18 -3.71 9.65 -9.58
C ASN A 18 -5.03 10.00 -8.88
N GLN A 19 -5.59 11.18 -9.18
CA GLN A 19 -6.84 11.67 -8.57
C GLN A 19 -8.08 10.84 -8.95
N GLU A 20 -8.03 10.12 -10.07
CA GLU A 20 -9.10 9.21 -10.48
C GLU A 20 -9.02 7.86 -9.75
N GLY A 21 -7.88 7.55 -9.16
CA GLY A 21 -7.58 6.28 -8.49
C GLY A 21 -6.89 5.28 -9.40
N TRP A 22 -5.99 4.50 -8.82
CA TRP A 22 -5.38 3.34 -9.46
C TRP A 22 -6.34 2.14 -9.41
N PRO A 23 -6.32 1.27 -10.44
CA PRO A 23 -7.16 0.09 -10.47
C PRO A 23 -6.82 -0.86 -9.32
N VAL A 24 -7.83 -1.23 -8.56
CA VAL A 24 -7.71 -2.22 -7.49
C VAL A 24 -7.68 -3.62 -8.12
N PRO A 25 -6.73 -4.50 -7.72
CA PRO A 25 -6.70 -5.87 -8.23
C PRO A 25 -7.96 -6.64 -7.83
N GLU A 26 -8.55 -7.37 -8.79
CA GLU A 26 -9.70 -8.24 -8.53
C GLU A 26 -9.23 -9.48 -7.77
N LEU A 27 -9.76 -9.69 -6.56
CA LEU A 27 -9.39 -10.84 -5.72
C LEU A 27 -10.20 -12.10 -6.03
N LYS A 28 -11.24 -11.98 -6.86
CA LYS A 28 -12.07 -13.10 -7.25
C LYS A 28 -11.24 -14.09 -8.08
N ASN A 29 -11.33 -15.37 -7.74
CA ASN A 29 -10.56 -16.45 -8.36
C ASN A 29 -9.04 -16.40 -8.11
N LEU A 30 -8.55 -15.57 -7.19
CA LEU A 30 -7.17 -15.70 -6.69
C LEU A 30 -7.11 -16.79 -5.61
N TYR A 31 -5.95 -17.44 -5.47
CA TYR A 31 -5.76 -18.52 -4.51
C TYR A 31 -5.13 -17.98 -3.21
N PRO A 32 -5.87 -17.89 -2.09
CA PRO A 32 -5.31 -17.41 -0.83
C PRO A 32 -4.26 -18.40 -0.30
N TYR A 33 -3.13 -17.89 0.17
CA TYR A 33 -2.05 -18.73 0.72
C TYR A 33 -1.52 -18.28 2.08
N SER A 34 -1.75 -17.04 2.50
CA SER A 34 -1.27 -16.53 3.78
C SER A 34 -2.17 -15.43 4.32
N ILE A 35 -2.41 -15.47 5.63
CA ILE A 35 -3.03 -14.37 6.38
C ILE A 35 -2.14 -14.09 7.58
N VAL A 36 -1.68 -12.85 7.71
CA VAL A 36 -0.87 -12.38 8.83
C VAL A 36 -1.62 -11.28 9.56
N ILE A 37 -1.77 -11.43 10.87
CA ILE A 37 -2.43 -10.47 11.75
C ILE A 37 -1.38 -9.98 12.74
N GLN A 38 -1.21 -8.66 12.83
CA GLN A 38 -0.22 -8.03 13.70
C GLN A 38 -0.75 -6.70 14.24
N ARG A 39 -0.32 -6.31 15.44
CA ARG A 39 -0.63 -4.98 15.97
C ARG A 39 0.48 -4.01 15.59
N VAL A 40 0.13 -2.94 14.87
CA VAL A 40 1.07 -1.92 14.35
C VAL A 40 0.48 -0.54 14.61
N ASP A 41 1.26 0.35 15.22
CA ASP A 41 0.88 1.74 15.49
C ASP A 41 -0.50 1.88 16.17
N GLY A 42 -0.83 0.92 17.05
CA GLY A 42 -2.10 0.88 17.78
C GLY A 42 -3.27 0.21 17.03
N ALA A 43 -3.16 -0.01 15.72
CA ALA A 43 -4.17 -0.70 14.90
C ALA A 43 -3.88 -2.20 14.78
N GLU A 44 -4.94 -2.99 14.63
CA GLU A 44 -4.82 -4.34 14.08
C GLU A 44 -4.58 -4.24 12.58
N LYS A 45 -3.43 -4.71 12.10
CA LYS A 45 -3.08 -4.80 10.69
C LYS A 45 -3.21 -6.25 10.23
N VAL A 46 -3.97 -6.46 9.16
CA VAL A 46 -4.16 -7.75 8.49
C VAL A 46 -3.58 -7.66 7.09
N VAL A 47 -2.77 -8.66 6.72
CA VAL A 47 -2.22 -8.83 5.37
C VAL A 47 -2.66 -10.19 4.85
N GLU A 48 -3.54 -10.19 3.86
CA GLU A 48 -4.01 -11.38 3.16
C GLU A 48 -3.29 -11.48 1.83
N ARG A 49 -2.66 -12.62 1.54
CA ARG A 49 -1.88 -12.84 0.32
C ARG A 49 -2.51 -13.91 -0.56
N PHE A 50 -2.43 -13.68 -1.86
CA PHE A 50 -3.05 -14.49 -2.88
C PHE A 50 -2.08 -14.75 -4.03
N HIS A 51 -2.11 -15.94 -4.61
CA HIS A 51 -1.48 -16.22 -5.90
C HIS A 51 -2.41 -15.81 -7.03
N THR A 52 -1.85 -15.19 -8.09
CA THR A 52 -2.58 -14.95 -9.33
C THR A 52 -2.47 -16.14 -10.29
N PRO A 53 -3.45 -16.34 -11.19
CA PRO A 53 -3.38 -17.38 -12.21
C PRO A 53 -2.17 -17.22 -13.16
N GLU A 54 -1.70 -16.00 -13.37
CA GLU A 54 -0.50 -15.72 -14.19
C GLU A 54 0.82 -16.00 -13.46
N GLY A 55 0.76 -16.40 -12.17
CA GLY A 55 1.92 -16.75 -11.38
C GLY A 55 2.44 -15.65 -10.46
N GLY A 56 1.78 -14.50 -10.36
CA GLY A 56 2.17 -13.41 -9.46
C GLY A 56 1.57 -13.51 -8.06
N HIS A 57 1.74 -12.44 -7.28
CA HIS A 57 1.17 -12.23 -5.96
C HIS A 57 0.38 -10.93 -5.86
N VAL A 58 -0.71 -11.01 -5.11
CA VAL A 58 -1.44 -9.83 -4.63
C VAL A 58 -1.56 -9.92 -3.12
N ALA A 59 -1.38 -8.81 -2.42
CA ALA A 59 -1.70 -8.70 -1.01
C ALA A 59 -2.76 -7.63 -0.77
N ARG A 60 -3.85 -7.99 -0.08
CA ARG A 60 -4.81 -7.04 0.49
C ARG A 60 -4.37 -6.69 1.90
N ILE A 61 -4.32 -5.39 2.21
CA ILE A 61 -3.87 -4.88 3.49
C ILE A 61 -4.99 -4.05 4.12
N SER A 62 -5.39 -4.44 5.33
CA SER A 62 -6.40 -3.74 6.10
C SER A 62 -5.91 -3.40 7.50
N GLY A 63 -6.44 -2.30 8.05
CA GLY A 63 -6.23 -1.88 9.42
C GLY A 63 -7.57 -1.72 10.12
N ASN A 64 -7.74 -2.26 11.32
CA ASN A 64 -9.01 -2.23 12.07
C ASN A 64 -10.24 -2.60 11.21
N GLY A 65 -10.10 -3.62 10.36
CA GLY A 65 -11.15 -4.07 9.43
C GLY A 65 -11.36 -3.21 8.17
N LYS A 66 -10.60 -2.14 7.97
CA LYS A 66 -10.70 -1.24 6.81
C LYS A 66 -9.55 -1.48 5.83
N VAL A 67 -9.87 -1.79 4.58
CA VAL A 67 -8.87 -1.99 3.53
C VAL A 67 -8.32 -0.64 3.10
N PHE A 68 -7.01 -0.45 3.22
CA PHE A 68 -6.36 0.81 2.88
C PHE A 68 -5.24 0.65 1.85
N ALA A 69 -4.76 -0.57 1.59
CA ALA A 69 -3.71 -0.79 0.59
C ALA A 69 -3.82 -2.14 -0.13
N TYR A 70 -3.25 -2.17 -1.33
CA TYR A 70 -2.97 -3.39 -2.09
C TYR A 70 -1.52 -3.39 -2.56
N ALA A 71 -0.79 -4.49 -2.35
CA ALA A 71 0.51 -4.72 -2.95
C ALA A 71 0.38 -5.69 -4.13
N VAL A 72 1.10 -5.43 -5.21
CA VAL A 72 1.10 -6.25 -6.43
C VAL A 72 2.54 -6.58 -6.78
N ASP A 73 2.74 -7.83 -7.16
CA ASP A 73 4.01 -8.43 -7.57
C ASP A 73 3.68 -9.42 -8.70
N ARG A 74 4.18 -9.20 -9.91
CA ARG A 74 3.77 -9.98 -11.09
C ARG A 74 4.66 -11.18 -11.37
N ASP A 75 5.91 -11.13 -10.93
CA ASP A 75 6.94 -12.11 -11.27
C ASP A 75 7.43 -12.94 -10.08
N THR A 76 6.97 -12.63 -8.86
CA THR A 76 7.35 -13.29 -7.60
C THR A 76 8.78 -13.04 -7.15
N GLU A 77 9.53 -12.21 -7.89
CA GLU A 77 10.91 -11.88 -7.57
C GLU A 77 10.92 -10.62 -6.71
N PRO A 78 11.54 -10.65 -5.51
CA PRO A 78 11.67 -9.44 -4.73
C PRO A 78 12.46 -8.34 -5.47
N PRO A 79 12.08 -7.07 -5.30
CA PRO A 79 10.99 -6.59 -4.45
C PRO A 79 9.62 -6.67 -5.16
N ILE A 80 8.52 -6.42 -4.44
CA ILE A 80 7.18 -6.28 -5.06
C ILE A 80 7.20 -5.24 -6.19
N ASP A 81 6.24 -5.19 -7.12
CA ASP A 81 6.24 -4.16 -8.18
C ASP A 81 5.81 -2.79 -7.67
N TYR A 82 4.70 -2.76 -6.92
CA TYR A 82 4.12 -1.53 -6.38
C TYR A 82 3.09 -1.78 -5.29
N LEU A 83 2.78 -0.73 -4.54
CA LEU A 83 1.66 -0.65 -3.62
C LEU A 83 0.75 0.50 -4.00
N ILE A 84 -0.56 0.31 -3.92
CA ILE A 84 -1.55 1.38 -4.05
C ILE A 84 -2.24 1.62 -2.70
N LEU A 85 -2.54 2.88 -2.39
CA LEU A 85 -3.02 3.34 -1.08
C LEU A 85 -4.25 4.23 -1.21
N ASP A 86 -5.27 3.96 -0.40
CA ASP A 86 -6.38 4.87 -0.11
C ASP A 86 -5.95 5.79 1.05
N ALA A 87 -5.39 6.94 0.70
CA ALA A 87 -4.77 7.85 1.66
C ALA A 87 -5.81 8.62 2.50
N ASP A 88 -7.00 8.87 1.95
CA ASP A 88 -8.02 9.74 2.54
C ASP A 88 -9.27 8.99 3.03
N GLY A 89 -9.43 7.71 2.66
CA GLY A 89 -10.52 6.86 3.13
C GLY A 89 -11.80 7.03 2.31
N TYR A 90 -11.72 7.59 1.11
CA TYR A 90 -12.86 7.74 0.21
C TYR A 90 -13.08 6.53 -0.71
N GLY A 91 -12.33 5.43 -0.49
CA GLY A 91 -12.39 4.23 -1.31
C GLY A 91 -11.67 4.35 -2.64
N LYS A 92 -10.86 5.41 -2.82
CA LYS A 92 -10.06 5.64 -4.03
C LYS A 92 -8.59 5.50 -3.71
N PHE A 93 -7.94 4.55 -4.38
CA PHE A 93 -6.52 4.29 -4.19
C PHE A 93 -5.70 5.27 -5.04
N THR A 94 -5.55 6.50 -4.56
CA THR A 94 -4.98 7.62 -5.33
C THR A 94 -3.46 7.65 -5.33
N LYS A 95 -2.82 7.01 -4.36
CA LYS A 95 -1.35 7.01 -4.22
C LYS A 95 -0.78 5.66 -4.63
N LYS A 96 0.25 5.67 -5.47
CA LYS A 96 1.05 4.50 -5.84
C LYS A 96 2.48 4.69 -5.36
N LEU A 97 2.99 3.67 -4.70
CA LEU A 97 4.31 3.62 -4.07
C LEU A 97 5.15 2.56 -4.78
N LYS A 98 6.39 2.92 -5.08
CA LYS A 98 7.40 1.97 -5.53
C LYS A 98 7.93 1.13 -4.37
N PRO A 99 8.69 0.06 -4.63
CA PRO A 99 9.00 -0.95 -3.62
C PRO A 99 9.98 -0.44 -2.54
N GLU A 100 10.72 0.62 -2.84
CA GLU A 100 11.65 1.28 -1.93
C GLU A 100 10.94 2.27 -1.00
N GLU A 101 9.69 2.63 -1.33
CA GLU A 101 8.89 3.59 -0.56
C GLU A 101 8.23 2.91 0.64
N THR A 102 8.15 3.66 1.74
CA THR A 102 7.48 3.21 2.97
C THR A 102 6.08 3.81 3.06
N TYR A 103 5.17 3.11 3.73
CA TYR A 103 3.84 3.63 4.04
C TYR A 103 3.54 3.51 5.52
N THR A 104 2.70 4.43 6.00
CA THR A 104 2.10 4.38 7.33
C THR A 104 0.62 3.98 7.21
N ILE A 105 0.03 3.50 8.30
CA ILE A 105 -1.41 3.25 8.36
C ILE A 105 -2.12 4.61 8.30
N PRO A 106 -3.00 4.87 7.31
CA PRO A 106 -3.70 6.15 7.19
C PRO A 106 -4.54 6.48 8.42
N GLU A 107 -4.60 7.75 8.81
CA GLU A 107 -5.30 8.19 10.04
C GLU A 107 -6.78 7.79 10.07
N TRP A 108 -7.45 7.80 8.92
CA TRP A 108 -8.88 7.45 8.80
C TRP A 108 -9.19 6.00 9.21
N VAL A 109 -8.17 5.13 9.21
CA VAL A 109 -8.28 3.75 9.71
C VAL A 109 -8.66 3.69 11.19
N PHE A 110 -8.27 4.70 11.98
CA PHE A 110 -8.50 4.75 13.43
C PHE A 110 -9.81 5.44 13.83
N ARG A 111 -10.55 6.01 12.87
CA ARG A 111 -11.78 6.77 13.12
C ARG A 111 -13.03 5.91 13.20
#